data_AF-A0A9W7XU46-F1
#
_entry.id   AF-A0A9W7XU46-F1
#
_cell.length_a   1.000
_cell.length_b   1.000
_cell.length_c   1.000
_cell.angle_alpha   90.00
_cell.angle_beta   90.00
_cell.angle_gamma   90.00
#
_symmetry.space_group_name_H-M   'P 1'
#
loop_
_entity.id
_entity.type
_entity.pdbx_description
1 polymer ?
#
loop_
_entity_poly.entity_id
_entity_poly.type
_entity_poly.pdbx_seq_one_letter_code
_entity_poly.pdbx_strand_id
1 'polypeptide(L)'
;ISQLVLERCLLRGVPAAGVDMSEFARTADELVAFEATLVARCPSAEQPIRTAAGRVEALFVERRTARALTQARALAETASFDVYDLAGHEALTVDTVRALAGDARLSPALAGDTQLPPALAESVSANTVVFPRCTISVSVRKLVELAYGLVNEAALAADNSGGGSGSGLALATAARQAFDVYDVLFPVLHRAELKAPALAWQYFNDCMYAAHHAANLGAAVERMMPDGAGSGERGAWETSAHQLFDAGIAHIAEIERGAARELSRVVAGGSYDGAAQGGRREALAALAERVRRAVAQLCRAAMPPAVAPHVFYSALGRHLDAVIAATVDAVIGVRDIDVDDSQVLSDHCRSIHALTDMFRLDARVLGHYQGLARTALDGVGQVDPLLQADGGAASGDGACAGLATRYCAQASKLAQLADILVISRADILARRRAGLLAQFTVDELVGLVRALFSDTRERGLDIDQLRNMP
;
A
#
# COMPACT_ATOMS: atom_id res chain seq x y z
N ILE A 1 -28.46 -24.13 44.86
CA ILE A 1 -29.04 -22.79 44.56
C ILE A 1 -27.96 -21.83 44.07
N SER A 2 -26.86 -21.64 44.82
CA SER A 2 -25.70 -20.84 44.39
C SER A 2 -25.21 -21.18 42.97
N GLN A 3 -24.96 -22.47 42.67
CA GLN A 3 -24.50 -22.90 41.35
C GLN A 3 -25.49 -22.57 40.21
N LEU A 4 -26.81 -22.66 40.46
CA LEU A 4 -27.84 -22.30 39.48
C LEU A 4 -27.86 -20.79 39.22
N VAL A 5 -27.72 -19.96 40.26
CA VAL A 5 -27.63 -18.50 40.15
C VAL A 5 -26.35 -18.10 39.40
N LEU A 6 -25.22 -18.76 39.69
CA LEU A 6 -23.97 -18.56 38.98
C LEU A 6 -24.08 -18.89 37.49
N GLU A 7 -24.49 -20.11 37.14
CA GLU A 7 -24.49 -20.57 35.75
C GLU A 7 -25.59 -19.92 34.91
N ARG A 8 -26.79 -19.75 35.47
CA ARG A 8 -27.95 -19.26 34.69
C ARG A 8 -28.18 -17.76 34.76
N CYS A 9 -27.71 -17.07 35.80
CA CYS A 9 -27.94 -15.64 35.96
C CYS A 9 -26.66 -14.82 35.74
N LEU A 10 -25.58 -15.13 36.45
CA LEU A 10 -24.33 -14.35 36.35
C LEU A 10 -23.54 -14.66 35.07
N LEU A 11 -23.13 -15.90 34.85
CA LEU A 11 -22.22 -16.25 33.75
C LEU A 11 -22.87 -16.15 32.37
N ARG A 12 -24.15 -16.50 32.26
CA ARG A 12 -24.92 -16.33 31.01
C ARG A 12 -25.40 -14.90 30.77
N GLY A 13 -25.52 -14.11 31.84
CA GLY A 13 -26.00 -12.73 31.77
C GLY A 13 -24.93 -11.71 31.39
N VAL A 14 -23.64 -12.06 31.41
CA VAL A 14 -22.56 -11.15 31.01
C VAL A 14 -22.84 -10.57 29.62
N PRO A 15 -22.96 -9.24 29.49
CA PRO A 15 -23.33 -8.59 28.23
C PRO A 15 -22.37 -8.87 27.08
N ALA A 16 -22.87 -8.65 25.86
CA ALA A 16 -22.07 -8.76 24.64
C ALA A 16 -21.50 -7.42 24.14
N ALA A 17 -21.96 -6.31 24.73
CA ALA A 17 -21.56 -4.94 24.40
C ALA A 17 -21.12 -4.20 25.67
N GLY A 18 -20.11 -3.33 25.56
CA GLY A 18 -19.57 -2.58 26.70
C GLY A 18 -20.58 -1.61 27.34
N VAL A 19 -21.53 -1.07 26.56
CA VAL A 19 -22.54 -0.10 27.04
C VAL A 19 -23.41 -0.69 28.16
N ASP A 20 -23.74 -1.98 28.05
CA ASP A 20 -24.62 -2.69 28.99
C ASP A 20 -23.86 -3.16 30.26
N MET A 21 -22.53 -3.04 30.29
CA MET A 21 -21.71 -3.52 31.42
C MET A 21 -21.97 -2.73 32.70
N SER A 22 -22.28 -1.44 32.60
CA SER A 22 -22.57 -0.60 33.77
C SER A 22 -23.86 -1.04 34.49
N GLU A 23 -24.91 -1.35 33.74
CA GLU A 23 -26.17 -1.88 34.27
C GLU A 23 -25.99 -3.30 34.84
N PHE A 24 -25.24 -4.15 34.13
CA PHE A 24 -24.93 -5.49 34.60
C PHE A 24 -24.08 -5.48 35.88
N ALA A 25 -23.12 -4.56 36.00
CA ALA A 25 -22.30 -4.38 37.21
C ALA A 25 -23.16 -4.05 38.43
N ARG A 26 -24.14 -3.14 38.28
CA ARG A 26 -25.11 -2.83 39.35
C ARG A 26 -25.89 -4.08 39.77
N THR A 27 -26.33 -4.88 38.80
CA THR A 27 -27.04 -6.14 39.07
C THR A 27 -26.13 -7.16 39.79
N ALA A 28 -24.85 -7.22 39.42
CA ALA A 28 -23.86 -8.06 40.10
C ALA A 28 -23.64 -7.60 41.55
N ASP A 29 -23.56 -6.29 41.80
CA ASP A 29 -23.41 -5.73 43.14
C ASP A 29 -24.61 -6.06 44.05
N GLU A 30 -25.83 -6.01 43.51
CA GLU A 30 -27.05 -6.43 44.22
C GLU A 30 -26.98 -7.93 44.61
N LEU A 31 -26.48 -8.78 43.72
CA LEU A 31 -26.27 -10.21 44.00
C LEU A 31 -25.19 -10.44 45.06
N VAL A 32 -24.13 -9.63 45.07
CA VAL A 32 -23.08 -9.66 46.11
C VAL A 32 -23.63 -9.21 47.47
N ALA A 33 -24.46 -8.16 47.50
CA ALA A 33 -25.13 -7.70 48.72
C ALA A 33 -26.11 -8.75 49.26
N PHE A 34 -26.81 -9.45 48.37
CA PHE A 34 -27.65 -10.58 48.73
C PHE A 34 -26.85 -11.72 49.36
N GLU A 35 -25.72 -12.13 48.75
CA GLU A 35 -24.84 -13.16 49.31
C GLU A 35 -24.28 -12.75 50.68
N ALA A 36 -23.91 -11.47 50.87
CA ALA A 36 -23.45 -10.95 52.15
C ALA A 36 -24.52 -11.10 53.26
N THR A 37 -25.80 -10.89 52.92
CA THR A 37 -26.92 -11.08 53.85
C THR A 37 -27.10 -12.56 54.26
N LEU A 38 -26.82 -13.49 53.34
CA LEU A 38 -26.84 -14.93 53.63
C LEU A 38 -25.68 -15.36 54.52
N VAL A 39 -24.47 -14.86 54.24
CA VAL A 39 -23.27 -15.15 55.05
C VAL A 39 -23.42 -14.65 56.49
N ALA A 40 -24.02 -13.47 56.69
CA ALA A 40 -24.29 -12.92 58.03
C ALA A 40 -25.22 -13.82 58.87
N ARG A 41 -26.11 -14.58 58.22
CA ARG A 41 -27.03 -15.53 58.88
C ARG A 41 -26.44 -16.94 59.02
N CYS A 42 -25.49 -17.30 58.15
CA CYS A 42 -24.85 -18.61 58.11
C CYS A 42 -23.34 -18.47 57.81
N PRO A 43 -22.48 -18.30 58.83
CA PRO A 43 -21.04 -17.97 58.66
C PRO A 43 -20.14 -19.06 58.04
N SER A 44 -20.71 -20.17 57.57
CA SER A 44 -19.97 -21.34 57.05
C SER A 44 -19.98 -21.44 55.51
N ALA A 45 -20.54 -20.46 54.80
CA ALA A 45 -20.72 -20.54 53.36
C ALA A 45 -19.51 -20.00 52.59
N GLU A 46 -19.02 -20.80 51.63
CA GLU A 46 -18.25 -20.29 50.50
C GLU A 46 -18.99 -19.10 49.84
N GLN A 47 -18.26 -18.14 49.27
CA GLN A 47 -18.83 -16.94 48.63
C GLN A 47 -18.67 -16.98 47.10
N PRO A 48 -19.29 -17.95 46.40
CA PRO A 48 -19.07 -18.14 44.97
C PRO A 48 -19.70 -17.02 44.13
N ILE A 49 -20.75 -16.33 44.59
CA ILE A 49 -21.37 -15.21 43.87
C ILE A 49 -20.41 -14.02 43.88
N ARG A 50 -19.86 -13.64 45.03
CA ARG A 50 -18.82 -12.61 45.15
C ARG A 50 -17.60 -12.94 44.29
N THR A 51 -17.15 -14.20 44.33
CA THR A 51 -16.01 -14.65 43.53
C THR A 51 -16.28 -14.52 42.02
N ALA A 52 -17.48 -14.87 41.57
CA ALA A 52 -17.85 -14.74 40.16
C ALA A 52 -18.14 -13.29 39.73
N ALA A 53 -18.77 -12.48 40.59
CA ALA A 53 -18.98 -11.06 40.36
C ALA A 53 -17.65 -10.34 40.13
N GLY A 54 -16.62 -10.67 40.92
CA GLY A 54 -15.26 -10.17 40.74
C GLY A 54 -14.56 -10.59 39.43
N ARG A 55 -15.14 -11.53 38.66
CA ARG A 55 -14.62 -12.00 37.37
C ARG A 55 -15.44 -11.55 36.16
N VAL A 56 -16.53 -10.80 36.36
CA VAL A 56 -17.45 -10.39 35.29
C VAL A 56 -16.73 -9.62 34.19
N GLU A 57 -15.87 -8.68 34.57
CA GLU A 57 -15.12 -7.84 33.63
C GLU A 57 -14.13 -8.67 32.79
N ALA A 58 -13.38 -9.56 33.44
CA ALA A 58 -12.48 -10.49 32.77
C ALA A 58 -13.22 -11.42 31.79
N LEU A 59 -14.38 -11.94 32.18
CA LEU A 59 -15.21 -12.79 31.31
C LEU A 59 -15.81 -12.03 30.14
N PHE A 60 -16.18 -10.75 30.34
CA PHE A 60 -16.63 -9.88 29.27
C PHE A 60 -15.51 -9.68 28.24
N VAL A 61 -14.32 -9.30 28.69
CA VAL A 61 -13.13 -9.08 27.84
C VAL A 61 -12.76 -10.34 27.07
N GLU A 62 -12.73 -11.50 27.74
CA GLU A 62 -12.42 -12.79 27.11
C GLU A 62 -13.40 -13.10 25.98
N ARG A 63 -14.71 -12.96 26.23
CA ARG A 63 -15.75 -13.19 25.21
C ARG A 63 -15.69 -12.18 24.08
N ARG A 64 -15.47 -10.90 24.40
CA ARG A 64 -15.40 -9.82 23.41
C ARG A 64 -14.20 -10.00 22.48
N THR A 65 -13.06 -10.38 23.05
CA THR A 65 -11.83 -10.71 22.32
C THR A 65 -12.03 -11.93 21.43
N ALA A 66 -12.52 -13.05 21.98
CA ALA A 66 -12.77 -14.26 21.20
C ALA A 66 -13.73 -14.01 20.02
N ARG A 67 -14.77 -13.19 20.25
CA ARG A 67 -15.71 -12.79 19.20
C ARG A 67 -15.03 -11.93 18.13
N ALA A 68 -14.23 -10.94 18.53
CA ALA A 68 -13.50 -10.08 17.61
C ALA A 68 -12.56 -10.89 16.71
N LEU A 69 -11.77 -11.80 17.29
CA LEU A 69 -10.86 -12.65 16.50
C LEU A 69 -11.62 -13.61 15.57
N THR A 70 -12.78 -14.11 16.01
CA THR A 70 -13.65 -14.92 15.14
C THR A 70 -14.20 -14.08 13.98
N GLN A 71 -14.58 -12.83 14.22
CA GLN A 71 -15.04 -11.90 13.17
C GLN A 71 -13.90 -11.55 12.19
N ALA A 72 -12.71 -11.22 12.70
CA ALA A 72 -11.53 -10.93 11.88
C ALA A 72 -11.16 -12.13 10.99
N ARG A 73 -11.20 -13.34 11.54
CA ARG A 73 -11.01 -14.57 10.78
C ARG A 73 -12.06 -14.75 9.69
N ALA A 74 -13.34 -14.55 10.01
CA ALA A 74 -14.41 -14.67 9.02
C ALA A 74 -14.26 -13.63 7.89
N LEU A 75 -13.82 -12.41 8.21
CA LEU A 75 -13.48 -11.39 7.22
C LEU A 75 -12.31 -11.84 6.33
N ALA A 76 -11.26 -12.42 6.92
CA ALA A 76 -10.13 -12.96 6.17
C ALA A 76 -10.51 -14.15 5.26
N GLU A 77 -11.46 -14.99 5.69
CA GLU A 77 -11.97 -16.14 4.92
C GLU A 77 -12.96 -15.73 3.80
N THR A 78 -13.55 -14.54 3.86
CA THR A 78 -14.59 -14.12 2.91
C THR A 78 -14.00 -13.85 1.52
N ALA A 79 -14.35 -14.69 0.55
CA ALA A 79 -13.90 -14.59 -0.85
C ALA A 79 -14.73 -13.64 -1.73
N SER A 80 -15.57 -12.76 -1.15
CA SER A 80 -16.46 -11.91 -1.96
C SER A 80 -15.71 -10.84 -2.76
N PHE A 81 -14.49 -10.46 -2.31
CA PHE A 81 -13.68 -9.36 -2.88
C PHE A 81 -14.47 -8.08 -3.21
N ASP A 82 -15.59 -7.88 -2.52
CA ASP A 82 -16.49 -6.76 -2.78
C ASP A 82 -15.72 -5.45 -2.64
N VAL A 83 -15.85 -4.58 -3.64
CA VAL A 83 -15.13 -3.32 -3.70
C VAL A 83 -15.83 -2.27 -2.85
N TYR A 84 -15.06 -1.60 -2.01
CA TYR A 84 -15.44 -0.37 -1.32
C TYR A 84 -14.63 0.79 -1.92
N ASP A 85 -15.33 1.77 -2.49
CA ASP A 85 -14.72 2.95 -3.10
C ASP A 85 -14.52 4.05 -2.05
N LEU A 86 -13.26 4.40 -1.78
CA LEU A 86 -12.95 5.59 -0.99
C LEU A 86 -13.21 6.82 -1.87
N ALA A 87 -14.45 7.31 -1.80
CA ALA A 87 -14.96 8.42 -2.63
C ALA A 87 -14.07 9.68 -2.59
N GLY A 88 -13.26 9.83 -1.55
CA GLY A 88 -12.25 10.87 -1.42
C GLY A 88 -11.07 10.41 -0.58
N HIS A 89 -10.14 11.34 -0.38
CA HIS A 89 -9.04 11.16 0.54
C HIS A 89 -9.57 11.09 1.96
N GLU A 90 -9.21 10.05 2.71
CA GLU A 90 -9.72 9.83 4.06
C GLU A 90 -8.79 10.53 5.06
N ALA A 91 -9.26 11.65 5.59
CA ALA A 91 -8.64 12.27 6.76
C ALA A 91 -9.29 11.68 8.03
N LEU A 92 -8.46 11.40 9.03
CA LEU A 92 -8.93 10.96 10.34
C LEU A 92 -9.47 12.16 11.13
N THR A 93 -10.76 12.41 10.98
CA THR A 93 -11.50 13.40 11.76
C THR A 93 -12.30 12.71 12.86
N VAL A 94 -12.79 13.48 13.82
CA VAL A 94 -13.72 12.98 14.85
C VAL A 94 -14.94 12.32 14.21
N ASP A 95 -15.47 12.89 13.11
CA ASP A 95 -16.64 12.33 12.42
C ASP A 95 -16.29 11.03 11.69
N THR A 96 -15.11 10.95 11.06
CA THR A 96 -14.60 9.73 10.44
C THR A 96 -14.49 8.61 11.47
N VAL A 97 -13.91 8.91 12.63
CA VAL A 97 -13.75 7.95 13.72
C VAL A 97 -15.09 7.57 14.33
N ARG A 98 -16.05 8.50 14.42
CA ARG A 98 -17.41 8.19 14.87
C ARG A 98 -18.09 7.20 13.92
N ALA A 99 -17.95 7.43 12.62
CA ALA A 99 -18.48 6.53 11.59
C ALA A 99 -17.80 5.15 11.61
N LEU A 100 -16.50 5.10 11.91
CA LEU A 100 -15.71 3.87 12.02
C LEU A 100 -16.00 3.08 13.31
N ALA A 101 -16.16 3.77 14.43
CA ALA A 101 -16.41 3.16 15.74
C ALA A 101 -17.89 2.80 15.96
N GLY A 102 -18.80 3.38 15.16
CA GLY A 102 -20.23 3.07 15.23
C GLY A 102 -20.51 1.59 14.98
N ASP A 103 -21.33 0.98 15.84
CA ASP A 103 -21.65 -0.45 15.74
C ASP A 103 -22.39 -0.72 14.42
N ALA A 104 -21.74 -1.44 13.50
CA ALA A 104 -22.30 -1.85 12.20
C ALA A 104 -23.61 -2.67 12.32
N ARG A 105 -24.04 -3.05 13.52
CA ARG A 105 -25.34 -3.68 13.79
C ARG A 105 -26.52 -2.72 13.86
N LEU A 106 -26.28 -1.43 14.08
CA LEU A 106 -27.31 -0.43 14.29
C LEU A 106 -27.19 0.62 13.17
N SER A 107 -28.01 0.45 12.13
CA SER A 107 -28.42 1.41 11.08
C SER A 107 -27.59 2.70 10.87
N PRO A 108 -27.29 3.12 9.61
CA PRO A 108 -26.59 4.37 9.29
C PRO A 108 -27.15 5.65 9.96
N ALA A 109 -28.41 5.63 10.42
CA ALA A 109 -29.05 6.73 11.14
C ALA A 109 -28.53 6.93 12.59
N LEU A 110 -27.89 5.91 13.21
CA LEU A 110 -27.40 5.94 14.60
C LEU A 110 -25.89 6.14 14.71
N ALA A 111 -25.14 6.10 13.59
CA ALA A 111 -23.71 6.39 13.59
C ALA A 111 -23.39 7.78 14.18
N GLY A 112 -24.32 8.73 14.07
CA GLY A 112 -24.22 10.07 14.66
C GLY A 112 -24.27 10.12 16.19
N ASP A 113 -24.81 9.09 16.86
CA ASP A 113 -24.98 9.03 18.32
C ASP A 113 -23.86 8.25 19.02
N THR A 114 -22.85 7.74 18.28
CA THR A 114 -21.73 7.01 18.89
C THR A 114 -20.94 7.95 19.80
N GLN A 115 -20.94 7.67 21.09
CA GLN A 115 -20.16 8.42 22.07
C GLN A 115 -18.67 8.14 21.85
N LEU A 116 -17.92 9.23 21.65
CA LEU A 116 -16.47 9.22 21.51
C LEU A 116 -15.85 9.83 22.77
N PRO A 117 -15.02 9.07 23.51
CA PRO A 117 -14.24 9.58 24.62
C PRO A 117 -13.36 10.77 24.21
N PRO A 118 -13.22 11.81 25.07
CA PRO A 118 -12.37 12.96 24.78
C PRO A 118 -10.93 12.57 24.41
N ALA A 119 -10.35 11.58 25.11
CA ALA A 119 -8.99 11.12 24.86
C ALA A 119 -8.80 10.54 23.44
N LEU A 120 -9.79 9.79 22.94
CA LEU A 120 -9.77 9.26 21.57
C LEU A 120 -9.98 10.38 20.54
N ALA A 121 -10.93 11.28 20.79
CA ALA A 121 -11.21 12.42 19.91
C ALA A 121 -10.02 13.38 19.78
N GLU A 122 -9.32 13.67 20.87
CA GLU A 122 -8.11 14.51 20.89
C GLU A 122 -6.95 13.83 20.15
N SER A 123 -6.72 12.54 20.40
CA SER A 123 -5.64 11.82 19.73
C SER A 123 -5.82 11.74 18.21
N VAL A 124 -7.06 11.65 17.74
CA VAL A 124 -7.39 11.58 16.32
C VAL A 124 -7.25 12.96 15.68
N SER A 125 -7.68 14.02 16.38
CA SER A 125 -7.58 15.40 15.88
C SER A 125 -6.14 15.90 15.75
N ALA A 126 -5.19 15.28 16.46
CA ALA A 126 -3.76 15.56 16.32
C ALA A 126 -3.13 14.94 15.05
N ASN A 127 -3.85 14.08 14.32
CA ASN A 127 -3.33 13.39 13.15
C ASN A 127 -3.52 14.21 11.87
N THR A 128 -2.43 14.47 11.16
CA THR A 128 -2.44 15.21 9.89
C THR A 128 -2.27 14.30 8.68
N VAL A 129 -2.06 12.99 8.89
CA VAL A 129 -1.82 12.04 7.80
C VAL A 129 -3.15 11.66 7.15
N VAL A 130 -3.21 11.83 5.82
CA VAL A 130 -4.40 11.56 5.02
C VAL A 130 -4.16 10.32 4.16
N PHE A 131 -5.09 9.37 4.18
CA PHE A 131 -5.03 8.20 3.30
C PHE A 131 -5.55 8.55 1.89
N PRO A 132 -4.84 8.17 0.81
CA PRO A 132 -5.24 8.54 -0.54
C PRO A 132 -6.53 7.84 -0.97
N ARG A 133 -7.30 8.50 -1.84
CA ARG A 133 -8.46 7.84 -2.50
C ARG A 133 -7.98 6.62 -3.31
N CYS A 134 -8.61 5.49 -3.10
CA CYS A 134 -8.44 4.27 -3.87
C CYS A 134 -9.61 3.30 -3.61
N THR A 135 -9.62 2.17 -4.29
CA THR A 135 -10.58 1.09 -3.99
C THR A 135 -9.96 0.08 -3.02
N ILE A 136 -10.67 -0.22 -1.94
CA ILE A 136 -10.31 -1.27 -0.97
C ILE A 136 -11.38 -2.38 -0.99
N SER A 137 -11.20 -3.45 -0.24
CA SER A 137 -12.25 -4.44 -0.01
C SER A 137 -13.19 -4.01 1.11
N VAL A 138 -14.46 -4.43 0.99
CA VAL A 138 -15.43 -4.34 2.10
C VAL A 138 -14.92 -5.12 3.32
N SER A 139 -14.13 -6.17 3.11
CA SER A 139 -13.57 -6.99 4.19
C SER A 139 -12.60 -6.18 5.06
N VAL A 140 -11.61 -5.51 4.45
CA VAL A 140 -10.67 -4.68 5.21
C VAL A 140 -11.35 -3.46 5.83
N ARG A 141 -12.36 -2.89 5.15
CA ARG A 141 -13.16 -1.79 5.72
C ARG A 141 -13.84 -2.21 7.03
N LYS A 142 -14.49 -3.39 7.04
CA LYS A 142 -15.12 -3.95 8.24
C LYS A 142 -14.13 -4.35 9.32
N LEU A 143 -12.91 -4.77 8.92
CA LEU A 143 -11.83 -5.05 9.86
C LEU A 143 -11.41 -3.78 10.61
N VAL A 144 -11.24 -2.67 9.88
CA VAL A 144 -10.92 -1.37 10.47
C VAL A 144 -12.06 -0.89 11.37
N GLU A 145 -13.32 -1.00 10.94
CA GLU A 145 -14.48 -0.70 11.79
C GLU A 145 -14.50 -1.52 13.10
N LEU A 146 -14.22 -2.83 13.02
CA LEU A 146 -14.10 -3.68 14.20
C LEU A 146 -13.01 -3.20 15.15
N ALA A 147 -11.84 -2.81 14.63
CA ALA A 147 -10.73 -2.33 15.42
C ALA A 147 -11.05 -0.99 16.11
N TYR A 148 -11.63 -0.04 15.40
CA TYR A 148 -12.07 1.24 15.99
C TYR A 148 -13.16 1.05 17.03
N GLY A 149 -14.12 0.14 16.82
CA GLY A 149 -15.14 -0.18 17.82
C GLY A 149 -14.53 -0.73 19.12
N LEU A 150 -13.56 -1.64 19.01
CA LEU A 150 -12.85 -2.19 20.18
C LEU A 150 -12.02 -1.14 20.92
N VAL A 151 -11.33 -0.26 20.19
CA VAL A 151 -10.53 0.82 20.80
C VAL A 151 -11.44 1.88 21.43
N ASN A 152 -12.61 2.17 20.84
CA ASN A 152 -13.61 3.03 21.46
C ASN A 152 -14.18 2.42 22.75
N GLU A 153 -14.50 1.12 22.75
CA GLU A 153 -14.91 0.39 23.97
C GLU A 153 -13.81 0.43 25.04
N ALA A 154 -12.54 0.27 24.65
CA ALA A 154 -11.40 0.38 25.55
C ALA A 154 -11.28 1.77 26.19
N ALA A 155 -11.44 2.82 25.39
CA ALA A 155 -11.36 4.20 25.84
C ALA A 155 -12.52 4.56 26.80
N LEU A 156 -13.75 4.11 26.48
CA LEU A 156 -14.91 4.29 27.38
C LEU A 156 -14.73 3.56 28.71
N ALA A 157 -14.10 2.37 28.70
CA ALA A 157 -13.80 1.64 29.93
C ALA A 157 -12.77 2.38 30.80
N ALA A 158 -11.77 3.02 30.19
CA ALA A 158 -10.75 3.79 30.91
C ALA A 158 -11.32 5.04 31.62
N ASP A 159 -12.22 5.77 30.94
CA ASP A 159 -12.87 6.96 31.49
C ASP A 159 -13.79 6.63 32.70
N ASN A 160 -14.49 5.50 32.64
CA ASN A 160 -15.47 5.12 33.67
C ASN A 160 -14.84 4.50 34.93
N SER A 161 -13.63 3.93 34.84
CA SER A 161 -13.02 3.15 35.93
C SER A 161 -11.93 3.90 36.72
N GLY A 162 -11.73 5.20 36.46
CA GLY A 162 -10.82 6.03 37.25
C GLY A 162 -9.33 5.65 37.07
N GLY A 163 -8.94 5.29 35.85
CA GLY A 163 -7.54 5.06 35.46
C GLY A 163 -6.96 3.77 36.05
N GLY A 164 -7.11 2.64 35.34
CA GLY A 164 -6.37 1.42 35.69
C GLY A 164 -7.04 0.08 35.40
N SER A 165 -8.05 -0.02 34.54
CA SER A 165 -8.58 -1.34 34.19
C SER A 165 -7.74 -2.04 33.11
N GLY A 166 -7.20 -3.22 33.43
CA GLY A 166 -6.55 -4.13 32.47
C GLY A 166 -7.48 -4.58 31.32
N SER A 167 -8.78 -4.34 31.45
CA SER A 167 -9.79 -4.64 30.42
C SER A 167 -9.66 -3.75 29.18
N GLY A 168 -9.36 -2.45 29.35
CA GLY A 168 -9.16 -1.55 28.22
C GLY A 168 -7.94 -1.97 27.39
N LEU A 169 -6.86 -2.36 28.06
CA LEU A 169 -5.65 -2.85 27.41
C LEU A 169 -5.91 -4.11 26.61
N ALA A 170 -6.61 -5.09 27.20
CA ALA A 170 -6.95 -6.32 26.51
C ALA A 170 -7.85 -6.10 25.27
N LEU A 171 -8.79 -5.15 25.32
CA LEU A 171 -9.61 -4.80 24.15
C LEU A 171 -8.79 -4.12 23.05
N ALA A 172 -7.87 -3.22 23.40
CA ALA A 172 -6.93 -2.63 22.45
C ALA A 172 -6.00 -3.70 21.83
N THR A 173 -5.48 -4.63 22.64
CA THR A 173 -4.69 -5.76 22.16
C THR A 173 -5.50 -6.65 21.23
N ALA A 174 -6.79 -6.90 21.52
CA ALA A 174 -7.69 -7.66 20.64
C ALA A 174 -7.90 -6.97 19.29
N ALA A 175 -7.98 -5.63 19.27
CA ALA A 175 -8.08 -4.84 18.04
C ALA A 175 -6.82 -5.00 17.17
N ARG A 176 -5.64 -4.96 17.78
CA ARG A 176 -4.36 -5.22 17.08
C ARG A 176 -4.31 -6.64 16.52
N GLN A 177 -4.66 -7.63 17.35
CA GLN A 177 -4.66 -9.04 16.94
C GLN A 177 -5.65 -9.32 15.81
N ALA A 178 -6.73 -8.54 15.66
CA ALA A 178 -7.61 -8.66 14.50
C ALA A 178 -6.87 -8.37 13.19
N PHE A 179 -6.01 -7.34 13.16
CA PHE A 179 -5.13 -7.07 12.03
C PHE A 179 -4.13 -8.20 11.79
N ASP A 180 -3.47 -8.69 12.85
CA ASP A 180 -2.51 -9.80 12.76
C ASP A 180 -3.15 -11.07 12.14
N VAL A 181 -4.38 -11.40 12.56
CA VAL A 181 -5.15 -12.53 12.02
C VAL A 181 -5.43 -12.34 10.53
N TYR A 182 -5.81 -11.14 10.12
CA TYR A 182 -6.07 -10.84 8.71
C TYR A 182 -4.79 -10.95 7.87
N ASP A 183 -3.70 -10.32 8.31
CA ASP A 183 -2.41 -10.32 7.63
C ASP A 183 -1.87 -11.74 7.38
N VAL A 184 -1.97 -12.60 8.40
CA VAL A 184 -1.48 -13.98 8.31
C VAL A 184 -2.38 -14.87 7.45
N LEU A 185 -3.70 -14.72 7.55
CA LEU A 185 -4.63 -15.67 6.91
C LEU A 185 -4.97 -15.30 5.47
N PHE A 186 -5.23 -14.02 5.18
CA PHE A 186 -5.75 -13.58 3.89
C PHE A 186 -4.88 -14.01 2.69
N PRO A 187 -3.57 -13.74 2.66
CA PRO A 187 -2.73 -14.11 1.50
C PRO A 187 -2.57 -15.62 1.35
N VAL A 188 -2.70 -16.39 2.43
CA VAL A 188 -2.61 -17.86 2.39
C VAL A 188 -3.89 -18.47 1.83
N LEU A 189 -5.05 -18.00 2.30
CA LEU A 189 -6.35 -18.51 1.89
C LEU A 189 -6.69 -18.15 0.45
N HIS A 190 -6.32 -16.94 0.01
CA HIS A 190 -6.68 -16.40 -1.32
C HIS A 190 -5.52 -16.42 -2.31
N ARG A 191 -4.53 -17.28 -2.09
CA ARG A 191 -3.29 -17.32 -2.90
C ARG A 191 -3.55 -17.51 -4.40
N ALA A 192 -4.61 -18.22 -4.78
CA ALA A 192 -4.93 -18.47 -6.18
C ALA A 192 -5.54 -17.22 -6.83
N GLU A 193 -6.46 -16.58 -6.13
CA GLU A 193 -7.19 -15.37 -6.50
C GLU A 193 -6.26 -14.18 -6.61
N LEU A 194 -5.31 -14.04 -5.68
CA LEU A 194 -4.33 -12.96 -5.64
C LEU A 194 -3.32 -12.97 -6.79
N LYS A 195 -3.34 -13.97 -7.67
CA LYS A 195 -2.62 -13.93 -8.96
C LYS A 195 -3.32 -13.04 -9.99
N ALA A 196 -4.61 -12.78 -9.83
CA ALA A 196 -5.35 -11.89 -10.72
C ALA A 196 -4.92 -10.44 -10.43
N PRO A 197 -4.49 -9.66 -11.45
CA PRO A 197 -3.95 -8.32 -11.22
C PRO A 197 -4.90 -7.38 -10.47
N ALA A 198 -6.20 -7.42 -10.76
CA ALA A 198 -7.19 -6.58 -10.08
C ALA A 198 -7.25 -6.87 -8.56
N LEU A 199 -7.26 -8.16 -8.19
CA LEU A 199 -7.30 -8.56 -6.78
C LEU A 199 -5.96 -8.32 -6.08
N ALA A 200 -4.84 -8.45 -6.79
CA ALA A 200 -3.53 -8.11 -6.24
C ALA A 200 -3.41 -6.61 -5.88
N TRP A 201 -3.89 -5.72 -6.76
CA TRP A 201 -3.91 -4.28 -6.49
C TRP A 201 -4.89 -3.91 -5.38
N GLN A 202 -6.05 -4.58 -5.30
CA GLN A 202 -6.99 -4.39 -4.20
C GLN A 202 -6.37 -4.85 -2.87
N TYR A 203 -5.73 -6.02 -2.83
CA TYR A 203 -5.03 -6.50 -1.62
C TYR A 203 -3.87 -5.59 -1.21
N PHE A 204 -3.11 -5.06 -2.17
CA PHE A 204 -2.12 -4.01 -1.89
C PHE A 204 -2.75 -2.81 -1.18
N ASN A 205 -3.87 -2.28 -1.69
CA ASN A 205 -4.56 -1.16 -1.04
C ASN A 205 -5.12 -1.55 0.34
N ASP A 206 -5.64 -2.77 0.49
CA ASP A 206 -6.16 -3.27 1.77
C ASP A 206 -5.06 -3.27 2.83
N CYS A 207 -3.89 -3.80 2.49
CA CYS A 207 -2.70 -3.76 3.33
C CYS A 207 -2.29 -2.33 3.71
N MET A 208 -2.25 -1.42 2.74
CA MET A 208 -1.91 0.00 3.00
C MET A 208 -2.94 0.67 3.92
N TYR A 209 -4.23 0.41 3.69
CA TYR A 209 -5.33 0.96 4.49
C TYR A 209 -5.29 0.44 5.92
N ALA A 210 -5.18 -0.88 6.10
CA ALA A 210 -5.07 -1.51 7.40
C ALA A 210 -3.82 -1.03 8.16
N ALA A 211 -2.66 -0.93 7.50
CA ALA A 211 -1.43 -0.44 8.10
C ALA A 211 -1.56 1.01 8.58
N HIS A 212 -2.16 1.88 7.76
CA HIS A 212 -2.44 3.27 8.12
C HIS A 212 -3.29 3.34 9.40
N HIS A 213 -4.41 2.62 9.44
CA HIS A 213 -5.29 2.63 10.61
C HIS A 213 -4.67 1.97 11.84
N ALA A 214 -3.91 0.88 11.69
CA ALA A 214 -3.20 0.24 12.79
C ALA A 214 -2.18 1.19 13.45
N ALA A 215 -1.41 1.93 12.65
CA ALA A 215 -0.46 2.92 13.17
C ALA A 215 -1.18 4.04 13.95
N ASN A 216 -2.30 4.53 13.41
CA ASN A 216 -3.07 5.60 14.04
C ASN A 216 -3.76 5.14 15.34
N LEU A 217 -4.30 3.92 15.37
CA LEU A 217 -4.86 3.33 16.58
C LEU A 217 -3.79 3.06 17.63
N GLY A 218 -2.60 2.60 17.24
CA GLY A 218 -1.47 2.44 18.16
C GLY A 218 -1.07 3.75 18.84
N ALA A 219 -0.97 4.83 18.07
CA ALA A 219 -0.70 6.16 18.62
C ALA A 219 -1.84 6.67 19.54
N ALA A 220 -3.10 6.32 19.24
CA ALA A 220 -4.22 6.65 20.10
C ALA A 220 -4.18 5.86 21.42
N VAL A 221 -3.95 4.55 21.36
CA VAL A 221 -3.85 3.69 22.55
C VAL A 221 -2.73 4.15 23.47
N GLU A 222 -1.57 4.56 22.94
CA GLU A 222 -0.47 5.10 23.74
C GLU A 222 -0.90 6.31 24.57
N ARG A 223 -1.69 7.23 23.99
CA ARG A 223 -2.14 8.46 24.68
C ARG A 223 -3.25 8.22 25.69
N MET A 224 -4.11 7.22 25.44
CA MET A 224 -5.26 6.93 26.30
C MET A 224 -4.88 6.14 27.55
N MET A 225 -3.77 5.39 27.55
CA MET A 225 -3.40 4.52 28.66
C MET A 225 -2.49 5.23 29.69
N PRO A 226 -2.89 5.35 30.97
CA PRO A 226 -2.05 5.93 32.01
C PRO A 226 -0.82 5.06 32.35
N ASP A 227 0.19 5.68 32.98
CA ASP A 227 1.37 5.05 33.61
C ASP A 227 2.32 4.25 32.70
N GLY A 228 2.37 4.55 31.39
CA GLY A 228 3.34 3.95 30.48
C GLY A 228 3.03 2.51 30.07
N ALA A 229 1.92 1.92 30.52
CA ALA A 229 1.42 0.63 30.05
C ALA A 229 1.16 0.62 28.53
N GLY A 230 0.83 1.78 27.95
CA GLY A 230 0.66 1.95 26.50
C GLY A 230 1.97 1.96 25.68
N SER A 231 3.14 2.20 26.31
CA SER A 231 4.42 2.29 25.59
C SER A 231 4.87 0.96 24.98
N GLY A 232 4.61 -0.16 25.68
CA GLY A 232 4.86 -1.51 25.17
C GLY A 232 3.92 -1.89 24.02
N GLU A 233 2.65 -1.43 24.09
CA GLU A 233 1.68 -1.69 23.02
C GLU A 233 1.98 -0.90 21.75
N ARG A 234 2.49 0.34 21.85
CA ARG A 234 2.83 1.13 20.66
C ARG A 234 3.78 0.38 19.74
N GLY A 235 4.85 -0.20 20.29
CA GLY A 235 5.79 -0.99 19.49
C GLY A 235 5.14 -2.21 18.83
N ALA A 236 4.18 -2.85 19.51
CA ALA A 236 3.43 -3.96 18.94
C ALA A 236 2.51 -3.50 17.79
N TRP A 237 1.80 -2.38 17.94
CA TRP A 237 0.98 -1.79 16.87
C TRP A 237 1.81 -1.34 15.67
N GLU A 238 2.96 -0.70 15.91
CA GLU A 238 3.92 -0.33 14.85
C GLU A 238 4.43 -1.58 14.12
N THR A 239 4.69 -2.67 14.83
CA THR A 239 5.08 -3.95 14.23
C THR A 239 3.97 -4.51 13.33
N SER A 240 2.73 -4.58 13.81
CA SER A 240 1.58 -5.05 13.02
C SER A 240 1.35 -4.17 11.78
N ALA A 241 1.47 -2.84 11.93
CA ALA A 241 1.34 -1.90 10.81
C ALA A 241 2.44 -2.11 9.75
N HIS A 242 3.70 -2.30 10.17
CA HIS A 242 4.79 -2.60 9.25
C HIS A 242 4.61 -3.95 8.55
N GLN A 243 4.15 -4.99 9.27
CA GLN A 243 3.89 -6.30 8.68
C GLN A 243 2.84 -6.22 7.56
N LEU A 244 1.72 -5.54 7.80
CA LEU A 244 0.70 -5.29 6.78
C LEU A 244 1.27 -4.52 5.59
N PHE A 245 2.03 -3.46 5.84
CA PHE A 245 2.66 -2.66 4.79
C PHE A 245 3.60 -3.53 3.92
N ASP A 246 4.49 -4.29 4.56
CA ASP A 246 5.45 -5.16 3.90
C ASP A 246 4.75 -6.28 3.11
N ALA A 247 3.66 -6.84 3.63
CA ALA A 247 2.87 -7.86 2.96
C ALA A 247 2.30 -7.35 1.62
N GLY A 248 1.71 -6.15 1.62
CA GLY A 248 1.19 -5.52 0.41
C GLY A 248 2.29 -5.23 -0.62
N ILE A 249 3.41 -4.65 -0.17
CA ILE A 249 4.56 -4.33 -1.03
C ILE A 249 5.19 -5.59 -1.62
N ALA A 250 5.41 -6.61 -0.80
CA ALA A 250 6.03 -7.86 -1.25
C ALA A 250 5.17 -8.56 -2.30
N HIS A 251 3.85 -8.61 -2.09
CA HIS A 251 2.91 -9.22 -3.02
C HIS A 251 2.90 -8.50 -4.36
N ILE A 252 2.76 -7.17 -4.35
CA ILE A 252 2.70 -6.43 -5.62
C ILE A 252 4.03 -6.45 -6.37
N ALA A 253 5.16 -6.42 -5.65
CA ALA A 253 6.47 -6.61 -6.25
C ALA A 253 6.62 -7.98 -6.93
N GLU A 254 5.94 -9.04 -6.46
CA GLU A 254 5.91 -10.33 -7.16
C GLU A 254 5.13 -10.26 -8.48
N ILE A 255 3.96 -9.64 -8.46
CA ILE A 255 3.12 -9.44 -9.65
C ILE A 255 3.87 -8.61 -10.69
N GLU A 256 4.48 -7.49 -10.28
CA GLU A 256 5.24 -6.62 -11.16
C GLU A 256 6.51 -7.30 -11.71
N ARG A 257 7.21 -8.12 -10.92
CA ARG A 257 8.32 -8.96 -11.43
C ARG A 257 7.84 -9.96 -12.48
N GLY A 258 6.65 -10.53 -12.31
CA GLY A 258 6.01 -11.39 -13.31
C GLY A 258 5.76 -10.65 -14.62
N ALA A 259 5.11 -9.48 -14.51
CA ALA A 259 4.81 -8.59 -15.64
C ALA A 259 6.08 -8.13 -16.38
N ALA A 260 7.12 -7.72 -15.65
CA ALA A 260 8.41 -7.33 -16.22
C ALA A 260 9.02 -8.46 -17.05
N ARG A 261 9.04 -9.70 -16.52
CA ARG A 261 9.55 -10.87 -17.28
C ARG A 261 8.75 -11.15 -18.54
N GLU A 262 7.43 -10.98 -18.50
CA GLU A 262 6.59 -11.14 -19.67
C GLU A 262 6.91 -10.08 -20.74
N LEU A 263 7.01 -8.81 -20.34
CA LEU A 263 7.37 -7.72 -21.23
C LEU A 263 8.76 -7.94 -21.86
N SER A 264 9.77 -8.32 -21.07
CA SER A 264 11.10 -8.64 -21.59
C SER A 264 11.07 -9.80 -22.59
N ARG A 265 10.22 -10.82 -22.40
CA ARG A 265 10.03 -11.90 -23.38
C ARG A 265 9.38 -11.41 -24.67
N VAL A 266 8.41 -10.49 -24.59
CA VAL A 266 7.78 -9.90 -25.77
C VAL A 266 8.82 -9.16 -26.60
N VAL A 267 9.69 -8.38 -25.96
CA VAL A 267 10.81 -7.65 -26.57
C VAL A 267 11.84 -8.62 -27.17
N ALA A 268 12.25 -9.65 -26.42
CA ALA A 268 13.20 -10.67 -26.90
C ALA A 268 12.72 -11.47 -28.12
N GLY A 269 11.41 -11.47 -28.41
CA GLY A 269 10.86 -12.03 -29.65
C GLY A 269 11.09 -11.17 -30.90
N GLY A 270 11.78 -10.03 -30.79
CA GLY A 270 12.17 -9.17 -31.91
C GLY A 270 13.41 -9.68 -32.66
N SER A 271 13.45 -9.42 -33.96
CA SER A 271 14.62 -9.68 -34.80
C SER A 271 15.41 -8.40 -35.00
N TYR A 272 16.46 -8.20 -34.21
CA TYR A 272 17.29 -6.99 -34.22
C TYR A 272 18.48 -7.08 -35.19
N ASP A 273 19.01 -8.28 -35.43
CA ASP A 273 20.06 -8.51 -36.43
C ASP A 273 19.51 -8.33 -37.86
N GLY A 274 20.23 -7.59 -38.70
CA GLY A 274 19.80 -7.29 -40.07
C GLY A 274 18.44 -6.60 -40.11
N ALA A 275 18.18 -5.64 -39.22
CA ALA A 275 16.89 -5.00 -39.00
C ALA A 275 16.25 -4.41 -40.28
N ALA A 276 17.04 -3.98 -41.26
CA ALA A 276 16.58 -3.46 -42.54
C ALA A 276 16.18 -4.56 -43.54
N GLN A 277 16.52 -5.82 -43.27
CA GLN A 277 16.32 -6.93 -44.21
C GLN A 277 14.94 -7.59 -44.05
N GLY A 278 14.36 -8.06 -45.16
CA GLY A 278 13.34 -9.10 -45.18
C GLY A 278 12.14 -8.92 -44.23
N GLY A 279 11.43 -7.79 -44.30
CA GLY A 279 10.21 -7.56 -43.50
C GLY A 279 10.44 -7.31 -42.01
N ARG A 280 11.71 -7.27 -41.55
CA ARG A 280 12.05 -7.10 -40.13
C ARG A 280 11.77 -5.69 -39.62
N ARG A 281 11.87 -4.66 -40.48
CA ARG A 281 11.44 -3.30 -40.14
C ARG A 281 9.98 -3.26 -39.71
N GLU A 282 9.10 -3.85 -40.51
CA GLU A 282 7.67 -3.96 -40.21
C GLU A 282 7.44 -4.81 -38.96
N ALA A 283 8.24 -5.87 -38.76
CA ALA A 283 8.16 -6.70 -37.56
C ALA A 283 8.56 -5.94 -36.28
N LEU A 284 9.59 -5.09 -36.32
CA LEU A 284 10.00 -4.23 -35.21
C LEU A 284 8.96 -3.14 -34.90
N ALA A 285 8.33 -2.57 -35.93
CA ALA A 285 7.21 -1.65 -35.74
C ALA A 285 6.00 -2.37 -35.09
N ALA A 286 5.65 -3.56 -35.58
CA ALA A 286 4.59 -4.39 -35.00
C ALA A 286 4.92 -4.83 -33.56
N LEU A 287 6.20 -5.08 -33.25
CA LEU A 287 6.68 -5.37 -31.91
C LEU A 287 6.44 -4.19 -30.96
N ALA A 288 6.82 -2.98 -31.34
CA ALA A 288 6.58 -1.78 -30.52
C ALA A 288 5.08 -1.62 -30.19
N GLU A 289 4.21 -1.82 -31.18
CA GLU A 289 2.75 -1.80 -30.99
C GLU A 289 2.21 -2.94 -30.13
N ARG A 290 2.86 -4.12 -30.17
CA ARG A 290 2.53 -5.24 -29.28
C ARG A 290 2.95 -4.95 -27.84
N VAL A 291 4.15 -4.39 -27.64
CA VAL A 291 4.66 -3.97 -26.33
C VAL A 291 3.75 -2.90 -25.72
N ARG A 292 3.40 -1.86 -26.49
CA ARG A 292 2.47 -0.80 -26.05
C ARG A 292 1.14 -1.36 -25.56
N ARG A 293 0.57 -2.32 -26.30
CA ARG A 293 -0.66 -3.02 -25.90
C ARG A 293 -0.47 -3.86 -24.64
N ALA A 294 0.65 -4.57 -24.52
CA ALA A 294 0.95 -5.37 -23.33
C ALA A 294 1.10 -4.49 -22.07
N VAL A 295 1.85 -3.40 -22.13
CA VAL A 295 1.97 -2.44 -21.02
C VAL A 295 0.61 -1.87 -20.64
N ALA A 296 -0.20 -1.45 -21.62
CA ALA A 296 -1.54 -0.93 -21.37
C ALA A 296 -2.49 -1.98 -20.75
N GLN A 297 -2.35 -3.25 -21.12
CA GLN A 297 -3.14 -4.34 -20.53
C GLN A 297 -2.74 -4.60 -19.07
N LEU A 298 -1.43 -4.65 -18.78
CA LEU A 298 -0.92 -4.86 -17.42
C LEU A 298 -1.29 -3.71 -16.47
N CYS A 299 -1.26 -2.48 -16.96
CA CYS A 299 -1.63 -1.29 -16.19
C CYS A 299 -3.14 -1.17 -15.94
N ARG A 300 -3.99 -1.88 -16.70
CA ARG A 300 -5.45 -1.69 -16.67
C ARG A 300 -6.05 -1.87 -15.28
N ALA A 301 -5.57 -2.88 -14.55
CA ALA A 301 -6.05 -3.19 -13.21
C ALA A 301 -5.65 -2.15 -12.15
N ALA A 302 -4.57 -1.41 -12.40
CA ALA A 302 -4.05 -0.37 -11.52
C ALA A 302 -4.57 1.02 -11.90
N MET A 303 -5.38 1.16 -12.94
CA MET A 303 -5.84 2.48 -13.38
C MET A 303 -6.66 3.17 -12.28
N PRO A 304 -6.37 4.44 -11.93
CA PRO A 304 -7.20 5.20 -11.00
C PRO A 304 -8.69 5.15 -11.42
N PRO A 305 -9.63 5.02 -10.46
CA PRO A 305 -9.43 5.13 -9.02
C PRO A 305 -8.99 3.83 -8.32
N ALA A 306 -8.66 2.75 -9.05
CA ALA A 306 -8.30 1.48 -8.42
C ALA A 306 -7.14 1.65 -7.43
N VAL A 307 -6.10 2.41 -7.79
CA VAL A 307 -5.01 2.80 -6.89
C VAL A 307 -4.78 4.32 -6.98
N ALA A 308 -4.00 4.85 -6.04
CA ALA A 308 -3.58 6.24 -6.09
C ALA A 308 -2.67 6.52 -7.31
N PRO A 309 -2.73 7.70 -7.96
CA PRO A 309 -1.95 8.01 -9.16
C PRO A 309 -0.44 7.84 -9.01
N HIS A 310 0.14 8.16 -7.84
CA HIS A 310 1.57 7.97 -7.62
C HIS A 310 1.95 6.48 -7.66
N VAL A 311 1.09 5.60 -7.11
CA VAL A 311 1.24 4.14 -7.19
C VAL A 311 1.13 3.67 -8.65
N PHE A 312 0.13 4.18 -9.37
CA PHE A 312 -0.06 3.85 -10.79
C PHE A 312 1.16 4.24 -11.65
N TYR A 313 1.66 5.48 -11.51
CA TYR A 313 2.81 5.94 -12.29
C TYR A 313 4.10 5.21 -11.90
N SER A 314 4.24 4.83 -10.63
CA SER A 314 5.34 3.97 -10.19
C SER A 314 5.32 2.61 -10.88
N ALA A 315 4.15 1.95 -10.96
CA ALA A 315 3.98 0.69 -11.66
C ALA A 315 4.24 0.80 -13.17
N LEU A 316 3.66 1.83 -13.82
CA LEU A 316 3.88 2.12 -15.24
C LEU A 316 5.37 2.33 -15.53
N GLY A 317 6.07 3.08 -14.70
CA GLY A 317 7.50 3.31 -14.81
C GLY A 317 8.32 2.03 -14.75
N ARG A 318 8.06 1.14 -13.79
CA ARG A 318 8.73 -0.17 -13.72
C ARG A 318 8.49 -1.03 -14.96
N HIS A 319 7.26 -1.01 -15.51
CA HIS A 319 6.95 -1.76 -16.73
C HIS A 319 7.69 -1.19 -17.95
N LEU A 320 7.74 0.13 -18.09
CA LEU A 320 8.50 0.77 -19.16
C LEU A 320 10.00 0.57 -19.02
N ASP A 321 10.55 0.65 -17.80
CA ASP A 321 11.97 0.35 -17.55
C ASP A 321 12.31 -1.10 -17.94
N ALA A 322 11.43 -2.07 -17.67
CA ALA A 322 11.66 -3.46 -18.09
C ALA A 322 11.68 -3.63 -19.62
N VAL A 323 10.79 -2.93 -20.34
CA VAL A 323 10.75 -2.89 -21.81
C VAL A 323 12.01 -2.24 -22.37
N ILE A 324 12.37 -1.10 -21.80
CA ILE A 324 13.47 -0.27 -22.27
C ILE A 324 14.80 -1.00 -22.03
N ALA A 325 15.02 -1.53 -20.83
CA ALA A 325 16.21 -2.32 -20.53
C ALA A 325 16.36 -3.49 -21.50
N ALA A 326 15.29 -4.25 -21.73
CA ALA A 326 15.32 -5.37 -22.67
C ALA A 326 15.61 -4.93 -24.12
N THR A 327 15.12 -3.75 -24.54
CA THR A 327 15.37 -3.20 -25.88
C THR A 327 16.81 -2.73 -26.01
N VAL A 328 17.33 -2.03 -24.99
CA VAL A 328 18.73 -1.60 -24.93
C VAL A 328 19.66 -2.81 -25.01
N ASP A 329 19.42 -3.84 -24.20
CA ASP A 329 20.22 -5.07 -24.19
C ASP A 329 20.17 -5.77 -25.55
N ALA A 330 19.00 -5.84 -26.19
CA ALA A 330 18.84 -6.48 -27.49
C ALA A 330 19.59 -5.73 -28.59
N VAL A 331 19.54 -4.39 -28.60
CA VAL A 331 20.21 -3.56 -29.60
C VAL A 331 21.72 -3.53 -29.38
N ILE A 332 22.19 -3.39 -28.15
CA ILE A 332 23.63 -3.45 -27.82
C ILE A 332 24.21 -4.83 -28.15
N GLY A 333 23.41 -5.89 -28.07
CA GLY A 333 23.80 -7.26 -28.40
C GLY A 333 24.04 -7.53 -29.89
N VAL A 334 23.62 -6.63 -30.79
CA VAL A 334 23.82 -6.78 -32.25
C VAL A 334 25.30 -6.60 -32.60
N ARG A 335 25.88 -7.57 -33.31
CA ARG A 335 27.34 -7.63 -33.55
C ARG A 335 27.82 -6.72 -34.66
N ASP A 336 27.08 -6.66 -35.76
CA ASP A 336 27.40 -5.89 -36.96
C ASP A 336 26.14 -5.12 -37.36
N ILE A 337 26.24 -3.79 -37.39
CA ILE A 337 25.15 -2.88 -37.72
C ILE A 337 25.60 -2.06 -38.93
N ASP A 338 24.99 -2.32 -40.09
CA ASP A 338 25.19 -1.47 -41.26
C ASP A 338 24.40 -0.16 -41.16
N VAL A 339 24.56 0.73 -42.14
CA VAL A 339 23.93 2.06 -42.13
C VAL A 339 22.40 1.99 -42.19
N ASP A 340 21.85 1.03 -42.93
CA ASP A 340 20.40 0.88 -43.07
C ASP A 340 19.82 0.27 -41.78
N ASP A 341 20.49 -0.74 -41.22
CA ASP A 341 20.17 -1.34 -39.93
C ASP A 341 20.21 -0.30 -38.80
N SER A 342 21.23 0.57 -38.77
CA SER A 342 21.38 1.58 -37.73
C SER A 342 20.20 2.56 -37.72
N GLN A 343 19.73 2.96 -38.90
CA GLN A 343 18.55 3.82 -39.03
C GLN A 343 17.28 3.11 -38.55
N VAL A 344 17.07 1.84 -38.94
CA VAL A 344 15.88 1.08 -38.52
C VAL A 344 15.89 0.83 -37.00
N LEU A 345 17.04 0.50 -36.42
CA LEU A 345 17.19 0.32 -34.98
C LEU A 345 16.98 1.64 -34.23
N SER A 346 17.43 2.78 -34.78
CA SER A 346 17.17 4.11 -34.22
C SER A 346 15.67 4.43 -34.22
N ASP A 347 14.98 4.21 -35.35
CA ASP A 347 13.54 4.38 -35.48
C ASP A 347 12.77 3.50 -34.47
N HIS A 348 13.21 2.26 -34.27
CA HIS A 348 12.63 1.35 -33.29
C HIS A 348 12.86 1.83 -31.86
N CYS A 349 14.09 2.24 -31.50
CA CYS A 349 14.39 2.80 -30.19
C CYS A 349 13.54 4.06 -29.89
N ARG A 350 13.35 4.93 -30.89
CA ARG A 350 12.45 6.11 -30.77
C ARG A 350 11.00 5.70 -30.59
N SER A 351 10.55 4.66 -31.30
CA SER A 351 9.19 4.11 -31.15
C SER A 351 8.97 3.53 -29.75
N ILE A 352 9.97 2.84 -29.20
CA ILE A 352 9.92 2.34 -27.82
C ILE A 352 9.96 3.50 -26.81
N HIS A 353 10.80 4.50 -27.04
CA HIS A 353 10.87 5.69 -26.20
C HIS A 353 9.55 6.45 -26.18
N ALA A 354 8.83 6.54 -27.30
CA ALA A 354 7.52 7.18 -27.37
C ALA A 354 6.45 6.54 -26.45
N LEU A 355 6.67 5.33 -25.92
CA LEU A 355 5.79 4.79 -24.87
C LEU A 355 5.87 5.59 -23.57
N THR A 356 6.88 6.43 -23.35
CA THR A 356 6.87 7.38 -22.23
C THR A 356 5.72 8.38 -22.33
N ASP A 357 5.13 8.55 -23.51
CA ASP A 357 3.91 9.34 -23.68
C ASP A 357 2.71 8.72 -22.96
N MET A 358 2.82 7.48 -22.45
CA MET A 358 1.82 6.89 -21.56
C MET A 358 1.78 7.56 -20.18
N PHE A 359 2.82 8.31 -19.79
CA PHE A 359 2.80 9.22 -18.65
C PHE A 359 1.97 10.47 -18.97
N ARG A 360 0.72 10.31 -19.41
CA ARG A 360 -0.20 11.43 -19.56
C ARG A 360 -0.77 11.78 -18.21
N LEU A 361 -0.62 13.04 -17.85
CA LEU A 361 -1.40 13.64 -16.79
C LEU A 361 -2.83 13.79 -17.30
N ASP A 362 -3.74 12.94 -16.83
CA ASP A 362 -5.15 13.28 -16.94
C ASP A 362 -5.38 14.49 -16.01
N ALA A 363 -5.72 15.64 -16.58
CA ALA A 363 -6.03 16.86 -15.83
C ALA A 363 -7.12 16.64 -14.78
N ARG A 364 -8.02 15.65 -14.99
CA ARG A 364 -9.04 15.22 -14.01
C ARG A 364 -8.44 14.51 -12.80
N VAL A 365 -7.34 13.78 -13.02
CA VAL A 365 -6.60 13.06 -11.98
C VAL A 365 -5.81 14.04 -11.12
N LEU A 366 -5.07 15.00 -11.70
CA LEU A 366 -4.28 15.98 -10.94
C LEU A 366 -5.10 16.99 -10.13
N GLY A 367 -6.23 17.46 -10.66
CA GLY A 367 -7.04 18.50 -10.00
C GLY A 367 -7.51 18.12 -8.59
N HIS A 368 -7.62 16.81 -8.31
CA HIS A 368 -7.96 16.32 -6.98
C HIS A 368 -6.77 16.28 -6.02
N TYR A 369 -5.54 16.07 -6.52
CA TYR A 369 -4.33 15.91 -5.70
C TYR A 369 -3.62 17.23 -5.37
N GLN A 370 -3.78 18.25 -6.24
CA GLN A 370 -3.27 19.61 -5.97
C GLN A 370 -3.88 20.25 -4.70
N GLY A 371 -5.09 19.83 -4.32
CA GLY A 371 -5.77 20.30 -3.10
C GLY A 371 -5.21 19.71 -1.79
N LEU A 372 -4.66 18.49 -1.81
CA LEU A 372 -4.16 17.80 -0.61
C LEU A 372 -2.70 18.08 -0.29
N ALA A 373 -1.94 18.47 -1.31
CA ALA A 373 -0.56 18.92 -1.18
C ALA A 373 -0.35 20.01 -0.12
N ARG A 374 -1.36 20.87 0.04
CA ARG A 374 -1.30 22.02 0.95
C ARG A 374 -1.60 21.69 2.41
N THR A 375 -2.06 20.48 2.72
CA THR A 375 -2.53 20.14 4.08
C THR A 375 -1.88 18.91 4.70
N ALA A 376 -1.24 18.03 3.92
CA ALA A 376 -0.67 16.77 4.44
C ALA A 376 0.86 16.74 4.64
N LEU A 377 1.62 17.74 4.16
CA LEU A 377 3.09 17.66 4.05
C LEU A 377 3.91 18.60 4.94
N ASP A 378 3.28 19.43 5.79
CA ASP A 378 4.02 20.29 6.72
C ASP A 378 4.53 19.54 7.97
N GLY A 379 4.16 18.27 8.16
CA GLY A 379 4.50 17.48 9.36
C GLY A 379 5.59 16.42 9.21
N VAL A 380 5.91 15.96 7.99
CA VAL A 380 6.95 14.94 7.74
C VAL A 380 7.80 15.43 6.58
N GLY A 381 9.04 15.81 6.88
CA GLY A 381 9.97 16.38 5.92
C GLY A 381 10.33 15.44 4.79
N GLN A 382 9.54 15.44 3.73
CA GLN A 382 9.94 15.36 2.32
C GLN A 382 8.69 15.66 1.48
N VAL A 383 8.64 16.87 0.93
CA VAL A 383 7.56 17.29 0.02
C VAL A 383 7.61 16.42 -1.23
N ASP A 384 6.49 15.79 -1.60
CA ASP A 384 6.36 15.05 -2.85
C ASP A 384 6.60 15.99 -4.05
N PRO A 385 7.63 15.77 -4.87
CA PRO A 385 7.97 16.61 -6.02
C PRO A 385 6.87 16.71 -7.08
N LEU A 386 5.82 15.85 -7.04
CA LEU A 386 4.64 15.97 -7.89
C LEU A 386 3.85 17.26 -7.63
N LEU A 387 3.99 17.84 -6.43
CA LEU A 387 3.21 18.97 -5.95
C LEU A 387 3.99 20.30 -5.95
N GLN A 388 5.30 20.24 -6.19
CA GLN A 388 6.18 21.41 -6.34
C GLN A 388 6.43 21.81 -7.79
N ALA A 389 5.84 21.12 -8.77
CA ALA A 389 5.89 21.58 -10.15
C ALA A 389 5.02 22.83 -10.29
N ASP A 390 5.71 23.98 -10.35
CA ASP A 390 5.24 25.35 -10.41
C ASP A 390 3.85 25.59 -11.00
N GLY A 391 3.15 26.57 -10.43
CA GLY A 391 1.98 27.26 -10.98
C GLY A 391 2.27 28.08 -12.23
N GLY A 392 3.01 27.50 -13.18
CA GLY A 392 3.09 27.94 -14.55
C GLY A 392 2.27 27.00 -15.42
N ALA A 393 1.43 27.55 -16.29
CA ALA A 393 0.81 26.82 -17.37
C ALA A 393 1.90 26.27 -18.31
N ALA A 394 2.55 25.16 -17.93
CA ALA A 394 3.40 24.40 -18.81
C ALA A 394 2.49 23.66 -19.79
N SER A 395 2.72 23.89 -21.09
CA SER A 395 2.14 23.11 -22.16
C SER A 395 2.28 21.60 -21.86
N GLY A 396 1.24 20.83 -22.20
CA GLY A 396 1.08 19.43 -21.77
C GLY A 396 2.24 18.48 -22.07
N ASP A 397 3.13 18.82 -23.00
CA ASP A 397 4.29 18.00 -23.36
C ASP A 397 5.44 18.06 -22.33
N GLY A 398 5.65 19.21 -21.68
CA GLY A 398 6.77 19.39 -20.73
C GLY A 398 6.58 18.66 -19.40
N ALA A 399 5.32 18.56 -18.94
CA ALA A 399 4.99 17.89 -17.69
C ALA A 399 5.05 16.35 -17.80
N CYS A 400 4.69 15.79 -18.95
CA CYS A 400 4.80 14.35 -19.22
C CYS A 400 6.27 13.89 -19.24
N ALA A 401 7.15 14.68 -19.87
CA ALA A 401 8.59 14.41 -19.91
C ALA A 401 9.24 14.42 -18.50
N GLY A 402 8.80 15.33 -17.62
CA GLY A 402 9.27 15.38 -16.23
C GLY A 402 8.88 14.14 -15.41
N LEU A 403 7.68 13.60 -15.63
CA LEU A 403 7.22 12.38 -14.94
C LEU A 403 7.91 11.13 -15.45
N ALA A 404 8.04 11.00 -16.78
CA ALA A 404 8.77 9.89 -17.38
C ALA A 404 10.19 9.82 -16.82
N THR A 405 10.88 10.96 -16.73
CA THR A 405 12.24 11.03 -16.17
C THR A 405 12.31 10.63 -14.69
N ARG A 406 11.24 10.85 -13.91
CA ARG A 406 11.17 10.48 -12.49
C ARG A 406 10.88 9.01 -12.25
N TYR A 407 10.00 8.42 -13.07
CA TYR A 407 9.50 7.06 -12.85
C TYR A 407 10.13 6.00 -13.76
N CYS A 408 10.81 6.42 -14.82
CA CYS A 408 11.44 5.55 -15.80
C CYS A 408 12.93 5.90 -15.92
N ALA A 409 13.76 5.23 -15.13
CA ALA A 409 15.18 5.54 -15.01
C ALA A 409 15.94 5.33 -16.33
N GLN A 410 15.52 4.35 -17.15
CA GLN A 410 16.21 3.96 -18.38
C GLN A 410 15.78 4.77 -19.62
N ALA A 411 14.75 5.63 -19.50
CA ALA A 411 14.22 6.39 -20.63
C ALA A 411 15.28 7.22 -21.36
N SER A 412 16.18 7.85 -20.60
CA SER A 412 17.25 8.68 -21.15
C SER A 412 18.37 7.85 -21.79
N LYS A 413 18.73 6.69 -21.23
CA LYS A 413 19.65 5.73 -21.87
C LYS A 413 19.16 5.30 -23.25
N LEU A 414 17.87 4.98 -23.40
CA LEU A 414 17.30 4.59 -24.69
C LEU A 414 17.29 5.74 -25.71
N ALA A 415 16.95 6.95 -25.28
CA ALA A 415 17.00 8.12 -26.14
C ALA A 415 18.43 8.37 -26.65
N GLN A 416 19.42 8.23 -25.76
CA GLN A 416 20.84 8.33 -26.11
C GLN A 416 21.28 7.20 -27.06
N LEU A 417 20.81 5.96 -26.85
CA LEU A 417 21.08 4.85 -27.76
C LEU A 417 20.55 5.13 -29.16
N ALA A 418 19.31 5.62 -29.26
CA ALA A 418 18.69 5.98 -30.53
C ALA A 418 19.53 7.02 -31.29
N ASP A 419 20.10 7.99 -30.58
CA ASP A 419 21.01 8.97 -31.16
C ASP A 419 22.36 8.37 -31.56
N ILE A 420 22.97 7.53 -30.72
CA ILE A 420 24.27 6.88 -30.99
C ILE A 420 24.24 6.11 -32.32
N LEU A 421 23.13 5.45 -32.62
CA LEU A 421 22.95 4.66 -33.85
C LEU A 421 23.04 5.48 -35.15
N VAL A 422 22.92 6.82 -35.11
CA VAL A 422 22.85 7.67 -36.31
C VAL A 422 23.89 8.80 -36.33
N ILE A 423 24.77 8.89 -35.34
CA ILE A 423 25.81 9.93 -35.26
C ILE A 423 27.20 9.39 -35.61
N SER A 424 28.16 10.29 -35.83
CA SER A 424 29.53 9.92 -36.16
C SER A 424 30.34 9.45 -34.92
N ARG A 425 31.43 8.70 -35.14
CA ARG A 425 32.42 8.35 -34.08
C ARG A 425 32.93 9.57 -33.32
N ALA A 426 33.20 10.67 -34.03
CA ALA A 426 33.69 11.91 -33.43
C ALA A 426 32.66 12.51 -32.46
N ASP A 427 31.38 12.46 -32.83
CA ASP A 427 30.29 12.94 -31.99
C ASP A 427 30.07 12.05 -30.76
N ILE A 428 30.19 10.73 -30.90
CA ILE A 428 30.12 9.78 -29.78
C ILE A 428 31.22 10.13 -28.74
N LEU A 429 32.46 10.30 -29.19
CA LEU A 429 33.58 10.70 -28.32
C LEU A 429 33.38 12.09 -27.69
N ALA A 430 32.81 13.05 -28.43
CA ALA A 430 32.52 14.38 -27.90
C ALA A 430 31.45 14.32 -26.80
N ARG A 431 30.35 13.58 -27.04
CA ARG A 431 29.28 13.37 -26.05
C ARG A 431 29.78 12.63 -24.81
N ARG A 432 30.65 11.62 -24.95
CA ARG A 432 31.27 10.94 -23.80
C ARG A 432 32.13 11.90 -22.97
N ARG A 433 32.98 12.71 -23.62
CA ARG A 433 33.82 13.73 -22.94
C ARG A 433 32.99 14.77 -22.19
N ALA A 434 31.81 15.11 -22.73
CA ALA A 434 30.88 16.03 -22.08
C ALA A 434 30.06 15.39 -20.94
N GLY A 435 30.26 14.10 -20.62
CA GLY A 435 29.49 13.39 -19.61
C GLY A 435 28.05 13.06 -20.01
N LEU A 436 27.67 13.31 -21.27
CA LEU A 436 26.30 13.11 -21.76
C LEU A 436 25.96 11.62 -21.93
N LEU A 437 26.95 10.74 -21.95
CA LEU A 437 26.79 9.27 -22.07
C LEU A 437 27.15 8.55 -20.76
N ALA A 438 26.91 9.17 -19.60
CA ALA A 438 27.25 8.60 -18.29
C ALA A 438 26.48 7.30 -17.95
N GLN A 439 25.35 7.06 -18.60
CA GLN A 439 24.51 5.86 -18.39
C GLN A 439 25.01 4.61 -19.13
N PHE A 440 26.00 4.79 -20.01
CA PHE A 440 26.67 3.69 -20.69
C PHE A 440 27.99 3.38 -20.00
N THR A 441 28.21 2.10 -19.77
CA THR A 441 29.52 1.57 -19.41
C THR A 441 30.48 1.73 -20.59
N VAL A 442 31.77 1.75 -20.29
CA VAL A 442 32.82 1.81 -21.33
C VAL A 442 32.69 0.63 -22.29
N ASP A 443 32.40 -0.57 -21.79
CA ASP A 443 32.27 -1.78 -22.60
C ASP A 443 31.06 -1.72 -23.55
N GLU A 444 29.93 -1.18 -23.10
CA GLU A 444 28.76 -0.96 -23.98
C GLU A 444 29.10 0.01 -25.12
N LEU A 445 29.77 1.13 -24.83
CA LEU A 445 30.17 2.10 -25.86
C LEU A 445 31.18 1.50 -26.84
N VAL A 446 32.17 0.74 -26.34
CA VAL A 446 33.13 0.05 -27.19
C VAL A 446 32.45 -1.01 -28.06
N GLY A 447 31.47 -1.75 -27.50
CA GLY A 447 30.64 -2.69 -28.25
C GLY A 447 29.89 -2.02 -29.39
N LEU A 448 29.18 -0.92 -29.10
CA LEU A 448 28.45 -0.14 -30.10
C LEU A 448 29.38 0.44 -31.19
N VAL A 449 30.54 0.97 -30.83
CA VAL A 449 31.51 1.48 -31.82
C VAL A 449 32.05 0.36 -32.72
N ARG A 450 32.23 -0.85 -32.19
CA ARG A 450 32.64 -2.01 -33.00
C ARG A 450 31.52 -2.45 -33.95
N ALA A 451 30.28 -2.43 -33.49
CA ALA A 451 29.13 -2.84 -34.27
C ALA A 451 28.79 -1.86 -35.39
N LEU A 452 28.88 -0.55 -35.14
CA LEU A 452 28.48 0.50 -36.08
C LEU A 452 29.54 0.87 -37.12
N PHE A 453 30.83 0.64 -36.84
CA PHE A 453 31.92 1.17 -37.66
C PHE A 453 32.92 0.09 -38.06
N SER A 454 33.34 0.13 -39.33
CA SER A 454 34.31 -0.81 -39.90
C SER A 454 35.67 -0.78 -39.19
N ASP A 455 36.38 -1.90 -39.25
CA ASP A 455 37.70 -2.04 -38.62
C ASP A 455 38.75 -1.18 -39.33
N THR A 456 39.07 -0.07 -38.69
CA THR A 456 40.03 0.91 -39.17
C THR A 456 40.98 1.27 -38.04
N ARG A 457 42.20 1.71 -38.39
CA ARG A 457 43.18 2.20 -37.41
C ARG A 457 42.60 3.31 -36.53
N GLU A 458 41.81 4.21 -37.12
CA GLU A 458 41.18 5.29 -36.39
C GLU A 458 40.13 4.79 -35.40
N ARG A 459 39.35 3.75 -35.75
CA ARG A 459 38.43 3.09 -34.80
C ARG A 459 39.18 2.53 -33.59
N GLY A 460 40.35 1.92 -33.83
CA GLY A 460 41.22 1.43 -32.75
C GLY A 460 41.65 2.54 -31.78
N LEU A 461 42.10 3.68 -32.32
CA LEU A 461 42.46 4.85 -31.51
C LEU A 461 41.29 5.40 -30.71
N ASP A 462 40.09 5.48 -31.30
CA ASP A 462 38.89 5.95 -30.63
C ASP A 462 38.46 5.02 -29.49
N ILE A 463 38.57 3.70 -29.69
CA ILE A 463 38.31 2.69 -28.64
C ILE A 463 39.31 2.83 -27.48
N ASP A 464 40.59 3.03 -27.78
CA ASP A 464 41.61 3.27 -26.75
C ASP A 464 41.35 4.58 -26.01
N GLN A 465 40.89 5.63 -26.70
CA GLN A 465 40.46 6.86 -26.05
C GLN A 465 39.28 6.62 -25.11
N LEU A 466 38.22 5.92 -25.54
CA LEU A 466 37.05 5.61 -24.69
C LEU A 466 37.45 4.88 -23.41
N ARG A 467 38.41 3.95 -23.49
CA ARG A 467 38.90 3.18 -22.33
C ARG A 467 39.72 4.00 -21.34
N ASN A 468 40.37 5.05 -21.81
CA ASN A 468 41.22 5.92 -21.01
C ASN A 468 40.48 7.17 -20.49
N MET A 469 39.21 7.36 -20.86
CA MET A 469 38.37 8.42 -20.32
C MET A 469 37.88 8.06 -18.91
N PRO A 470 37.85 9.04 -17.98
CA PRO A 470 37.36 8.82 -16.62
C PRO A 470 35.86 8.52 -16.54
#